data_AF-A0A9Q4CXB7-F1
#
_entry.id   AF-A0A9Q4CXB7-F1
#
_cell.length_a   1.000
_cell.length_b   1.000
_cell.length_c   1.000
_cell.angle_alpha   90.00
_cell.angle_beta   90.00
_cell.angle_gamma   90.00
#
_symmetry.space_group_name_H-M   'P 1'
#
loop_
_entity.id
_entity.type
_entity.pdbx_description
1 polymer ?
#
loop_
_entity_poly.entity_id
_entity_poly.type
_entity_poly.pdbx_seq_one_letter_code
_entity_poly.pdbx_strand_id
1 'polypeptide(L)'
;MTTADVDSIGRKEYQQRLKRRRQRRQKRRKMRVRQIRMLRMLRSVRFWTRFLILIVAGLGLIFWSRFAIVYQIPAYAVQGSLQNVSAYVTVKQWWFGPPVFDVSAYANSGTMAGEALDNPYHFLLSQMGRYQTVITHPDFIWVKYIDS
;
A
#
# COMPACT_ATOMS: atom_id res chain seq x y z
N MET A 1 46.49 -41.65 55.98
CA MET A 1 46.20 -40.84 54.78
C MET A 1 47.16 -41.31 53.70
N THR A 2 46.69 -42.17 52.79
CA THR A 2 47.53 -42.87 51.81
C THR A 2 47.77 -41.99 50.58
N THR A 3 48.93 -42.14 49.94
CA THR A 3 49.35 -41.35 48.76
C THR A 3 48.34 -41.40 47.59
N ALA A 4 47.56 -42.48 47.50
CA ALA A 4 46.47 -42.64 46.54
C ALA A 4 45.33 -41.61 46.70
N ASP A 5 45.04 -41.15 47.93
CA ASP A 5 43.99 -40.16 48.17
C ASP A 5 44.41 -38.77 47.66
N VAL A 6 45.68 -38.40 47.82
CA VAL A 6 46.23 -37.09 47.37
C VAL A 6 46.22 -36.98 45.84
N ASP A 7 46.57 -38.05 45.13
CA ASP A 7 46.51 -38.11 43.66
C ASP A 7 45.07 -38.08 43.13
N SER A 8 44.13 -38.68 43.85
CA SER A 8 42.71 -38.68 43.49
C SER A 8 42.06 -37.29 43.67
N ILE A 9 42.48 -36.54 44.70
CA ILE A 9 42.06 -35.16 44.97
C ILE A 9 42.57 -34.24 43.85
N GLY A 10 43.83 -34.39 43.44
CA GLY A 10 44.42 -33.63 42.32
C GLY A 10 43.69 -33.87 40.99
N ARG A 11 43.31 -35.11 40.68
CA ARG A 11 42.53 -35.45 39.47
C ARG A 11 41.12 -34.87 39.49
N LYS A 12 40.41 -34.94 40.62
CA LYS A 12 39.05 -34.37 40.77
C LYS A 12 39.06 -32.85 40.65
N GLU A 13 40.02 -32.16 41.28
CA GLU A 13 40.16 -30.71 41.14
C GLU A 13 40.51 -30.29 39.71
N TYR A 14 41.41 -31.03 39.05
CA TYR A 14 41.80 -30.76 37.67
C TYR A 14 40.60 -30.91 36.71
N GLN A 15 39.79 -31.96 36.89
CA GLN A 15 38.55 -32.14 36.13
C GLN A 15 37.53 -31.03 36.39
N GLN A 16 37.39 -30.56 37.62
CA GLN A 16 36.51 -29.41 37.93
C GLN A 16 37.01 -28.12 37.29
N ARG A 17 38.32 -27.84 37.30
CA ARG A 17 38.92 -26.67 36.62
C ARG A 17 38.72 -26.74 35.10
N LEU A 18 38.85 -27.92 34.49
CA LEU A 18 38.55 -28.15 33.07
C LEU A 18 37.07 -27.96 32.74
N LYS A 19 36.15 -28.49 33.56
CA LYS A 19 34.69 -28.25 33.42
C LYS A 19 34.36 -26.75 33.51
N ARG A 20 34.92 -26.02 34.49
CA ARG A 20 34.74 -24.57 34.62
C ARG A 20 35.28 -23.80 33.41
N ARG A 21 36.46 -24.17 32.87
CA ARG A 21 37.01 -23.59 31.64
C ARG A 21 36.15 -23.89 30.41
N ARG A 22 35.65 -25.11 30.24
CA ARG A 22 34.71 -25.49 29.16
C ARG A 22 33.39 -24.73 29.27
N GLN A 23 32.81 -24.60 30.46
CA GLN A 23 31.59 -23.83 30.70
C GLN A 23 31.78 -22.34 30.38
N ARG A 24 32.90 -21.73 30.76
CA ARG A 24 33.23 -20.34 30.42
C ARG A 24 33.37 -20.14 28.89
N ARG A 25 34.05 -21.07 28.20
CA ARG A 25 34.16 -21.06 26.72
C ARG A 25 32.80 -21.25 26.04
N GLN A 26 31.95 -22.15 26.54
CA GLN A 26 30.59 -22.36 26.02
C GLN A 26 29.69 -21.14 26.24
N LYS A 27 29.74 -20.49 27.43
CA LYS A 27 28.98 -19.25 27.68
C LYS A 27 29.37 -18.14 26.69
N ARG A 28 30.67 -17.94 26.44
CA ARG A 28 31.16 -16.94 25.45
C ARG A 28 30.71 -17.28 24.02
N ARG A 29 30.74 -18.56 23.62
CA ARG A 29 30.23 -19.00 22.30
C ARG A 29 28.72 -18.78 22.16
N LYS A 30 27.94 -19.09 23.20
CA LYS A 30 26.48 -18.89 23.20
C LYS A 30 26.11 -17.40 23.03
N MET A 31 26.83 -16.48 23.66
CA MET A 31 26.58 -15.04 23.46
C MET A 31 26.85 -14.58 22.02
N ARG A 32 27.96 -15.01 21.41
CA ARG A 32 28.28 -14.69 20.01
C ARG A 32 27.23 -15.25 19.04
N VAL A 33 26.78 -16.49 19.26
CA VAL A 33 25.73 -17.10 18.43
C VAL A 33 24.40 -16.37 18.58
N ARG A 34 24.03 -15.92 19.80
CA ARG A 34 22.83 -15.11 20.03
C ARG A 34 22.91 -13.77 19.29
N GLN A 35 24.04 -13.08 19.36
CA GLN A 35 24.27 -11.82 18.63
C GLN A 35 24.14 -12.01 17.11
N ILE A 36 24.76 -13.06 16.55
CA ILE A 36 24.66 -13.36 15.11
C ILE A 36 23.21 -13.71 14.72
N ARG A 37 22.49 -14.47 15.55
CA ARG A 37 21.06 -14.75 15.31
C ARG A 37 20.21 -13.48 15.34
N MET A 38 20.41 -12.60 16.33
CA MET A 38 19.72 -11.31 16.40
C MET A 38 20.02 -10.44 15.19
N LEU A 39 21.28 -10.33 14.76
CA LEU A 39 21.66 -9.57 13.57
C LEU A 39 21.03 -10.15 12.29
N ARG A 40 20.94 -11.49 12.16
CA ARG A 40 20.21 -12.12 11.04
C ARG A 40 18.71 -11.84 11.10
N MET A 41 18.10 -11.92 12.28
CA MET A 41 16.68 -11.58 12.47
C MET A 41 16.42 -10.12 12.12
N LEU A 42 17.23 -9.18 12.60
CA LEU A 42 17.12 -7.76 12.26
C LEU A 42 17.27 -7.49 10.77
N ARG A 43 18.17 -8.19 10.08
CA ARG A 43 18.34 -8.09 8.63
C ARG A 43 17.14 -8.65 7.87
N SER A 44 16.58 -9.77 8.34
CA SER A 44 15.36 -10.35 7.80
C SER A 44 14.17 -9.41 7.99
N VAL A 45 13.99 -8.87 9.20
CA VAL A 45 12.90 -7.91 9.50
C VAL A 45 13.01 -6.68 8.60
N ARG A 46 14.21 -6.09 8.45
CA ARG A 46 14.41 -4.94 7.54
C ARG A 46 14.08 -5.27 6.08
N PHE A 47 14.39 -6.48 5.63
CA PHE A 47 14.02 -6.94 4.30
C PHE A 47 12.49 -7.04 4.16
N TRP A 48 11.83 -7.70 5.11
CA TRP A 48 10.38 -7.86 5.13
C TRP A 48 9.64 -6.52 5.24
N THR A 49 10.12 -5.57 6.05
CA THR A 49 9.52 -4.24 6.14
C THR A 49 9.64 -3.48 4.82
N ARG A 50 10.81 -3.54 4.17
CA ARG A 50 10.99 -2.90 2.85
C ARG A 50 10.11 -3.55 1.79
N PHE A 51 10.04 -4.88 1.79
CA PHE A 51 9.19 -5.63 0.89
C PHE A 51 7.71 -5.29 1.08
N LEU A 52 7.25 -5.20 2.32
CA LEU A 52 5.87 -4.81 2.64
C LEU A 52 5.57 -3.38 2.22
N ILE A 53 6.50 -2.44 2.44
CA ILE A 53 6.37 -1.06 1.95
C ILE A 53 6.26 -1.04 0.42
N LEU A 54 7.08 -1.81 -0.30
CA LEU A 54 7.02 -1.89 -1.75
C LEU A 54 5.68 -2.46 -2.24
N ILE A 55 5.15 -3.48 -1.56
CA ILE A 55 3.83 -4.03 -1.87
C ILE A 55 2.75 -2.98 -1.65
N VAL A 56 2.74 -2.31 -0.50
CA VAL A 56 1.72 -1.29 -0.18
C VAL A 56 1.80 -0.12 -1.16
N ALA A 57 3.01 0.36 -1.48
CA ALA A 57 3.21 1.40 -2.47
C ALA A 57 2.76 0.95 -3.87
N GLY A 58 3.08 -0.29 -4.26
CA GLY A 58 2.64 -0.88 -5.53
C GLY A 58 1.13 -1.01 -5.63
N LEU A 59 0.47 -1.51 -4.58
CA LEU A 59 -0.99 -1.59 -4.49
C LEU A 59 -1.62 -0.20 -4.53
N GLY A 60 -1.02 0.78 -3.85
CA GLY A 60 -1.46 2.17 -3.90
C GLY A 60 -1.39 2.75 -5.32
N LEU A 61 -0.30 2.50 -6.04
CA LEU A 61 -0.16 2.92 -7.45
C LEU A 61 -1.14 2.20 -8.38
N ILE A 62 -1.38 0.90 -8.17
CA ILE A 62 -2.37 0.14 -8.95
C ILE A 62 -3.77 0.68 -8.70
N PHE A 63 -4.12 0.93 -7.43
CA PHE A 63 -5.40 1.53 -7.07
C PHE A 63 -5.55 2.92 -7.70
N TRP A 64 -4.54 3.77 -7.60
CA TRP A 64 -4.60 5.13 -8.16
C TRP A 64 -4.67 5.15 -9.69
N SER A 65 -3.99 4.22 -10.34
CA SER A 65 -4.01 4.09 -11.81
C SER A 65 -5.37 3.62 -12.31
N ARG A 66 -6.00 2.64 -11.64
CA ARG A 66 -7.21 1.97 -12.13
C ARG A 66 -8.53 2.62 -11.71
N PHE A 67 -8.55 3.34 -10.58
CA PHE A 67 -9.77 3.91 -9.99
C PHE A 67 -9.85 5.43 -10.24
N ALA A 68 -11.05 5.92 -10.54
CA ALA A 68 -11.37 7.35 -10.66
C ALA A 68 -12.43 7.76 -9.64
N ILE A 69 -12.25 8.92 -9.02
CA ILE A 69 -13.27 9.61 -8.23
C ILE A 69 -13.89 10.68 -9.13
N VAL A 70 -15.21 10.69 -9.22
CA VAL A 70 -15.98 11.60 -10.06
C VAL A 70 -16.96 12.35 -9.19
N TYR A 71 -17.02 13.67 -9.34
CA TYR A 71 -17.85 14.54 -8.51
C TYR A 71 -18.27 15.79 -9.29
N GLN A 72 -19.19 16.56 -8.71
CA GLN A 72 -19.75 17.77 -9.31
C GLN A 72 -20.32 17.51 -10.72
N ILE A 73 -21.21 16.51 -10.82
CA ILE A 73 -21.86 16.15 -12.08
C ILE A 73 -22.92 17.21 -12.39
N PRO A 74 -22.87 17.89 -13.55
CA PRO A 74 -23.87 18.87 -13.95
C PRO A 74 -25.25 18.23 -14.09
N ALA A 75 -26.32 18.96 -13.75
CA ALA A 75 -27.69 18.43 -13.74
C ALA A 75 -28.12 17.79 -15.09
N TYR A 76 -27.67 18.34 -16.23
CA TYR A 76 -27.98 17.78 -17.55
C TYR A 76 -27.26 16.45 -17.86
N ALA A 77 -26.21 16.10 -17.10
CA ALA A 77 -25.50 14.83 -17.22
C ALA A 77 -25.97 13.77 -16.20
N VAL A 78 -26.82 14.16 -15.25
CA VAL A 78 -27.48 13.28 -14.26
C VAL A 78 -28.66 12.58 -14.93
N GLN A 79 -28.35 11.64 -15.82
CA GLN A 79 -29.33 10.87 -16.59
C GLN A 79 -29.01 9.37 -16.58
N GLY A 80 -30.03 8.53 -16.77
CA GLY A 80 -29.88 7.07 -16.79
C GLY A 80 -29.29 6.54 -15.48
N SER A 81 -28.16 5.84 -15.58
CA SER A 81 -27.48 5.23 -14.43
C SER A 81 -26.85 6.23 -13.45
N LEU A 82 -26.71 7.50 -13.85
CA LEU A 82 -26.20 8.58 -13.02
C LEU A 82 -27.31 9.37 -12.30
N GLN A 83 -28.57 8.96 -12.43
CA GLN A 83 -29.69 9.65 -11.79
C GLN A 83 -29.52 9.68 -10.26
N ASN A 84 -29.71 10.86 -9.66
CA ASN A 84 -29.55 11.12 -8.22
C ASN A 84 -28.14 10.86 -7.67
N VAL A 85 -27.12 10.77 -8.53
CA VAL A 85 -25.72 10.58 -8.08
C VAL A 85 -25.03 11.94 -7.93
N SER A 86 -24.46 12.20 -6.75
CA SER A 86 -23.67 13.41 -6.48
C SER A 86 -22.18 13.21 -6.76
N ALA A 87 -21.68 12.02 -6.45
CA ALA A 87 -20.29 11.61 -6.66
C ALA A 87 -20.21 10.08 -6.70
N TYR A 88 -19.19 9.53 -7.34
CA TYR A 88 -18.97 8.08 -7.38
C TYR A 88 -17.50 7.73 -7.62
N VAL A 89 -17.17 6.47 -7.37
CA VAL A 89 -15.90 5.86 -7.73
C VAL A 89 -16.13 4.85 -8.84
N THR A 90 -15.34 4.95 -9.91
CA THR A 90 -15.44 4.09 -11.10
C THR A 90 -14.11 3.48 -11.52
N VAL A 91 -14.21 2.37 -12.25
CA VAL A 91 -13.13 1.55 -12.79
C VAL A 91 -12.75 2.10 -14.17
N LYS A 92 -11.70 2.93 -14.27
CA LYS A 92 -11.23 3.55 -15.55
C LYS A 92 -10.79 2.54 -16.62
N GLN A 93 -11.34 2.55 -17.82
CA GLN A 93 -10.88 1.66 -18.90
C GLN A 93 -9.42 1.87 -19.34
N TRP A 94 -8.79 2.97 -18.92
CA TRP A 94 -7.36 3.26 -19.11
C TRP A 94 -6.58 3.15 -17.81
N TRP A 95 -5.29 2.84 -17.94
CA TRP A 95 -4.34 2.78 -16.83
C TRP A 95 -3.81 4.15 -16.40
N PHE A 96 -3.71 5.11 -17.33
CA PHE A 96 -3.08 6.40 -17.07
C PHE A 96 -4.05 7.53 -17.37
N GLY A 97 -4.29 8.40 -16.38
CA GLY A 97 -5.19 9.54 -16.46
C GLY A 97 -5.45 10.11 -15.06
N PRO A 98 -6.12 11.26 -14.97
CA PRO A 98 -6.36 11.91 -13.68
C PRO A 98 -7.17 10.97 -12.75
N PRO A 99 -6.83 10.91 -11.46
CA PRO A 99 -7.54 10.10 -10.47
C PRO A 99 -8.88 10.70 -10.04
N VAL A 100 -9.07 11.99 -10.31
CA VAL A 100 -10.11 12.83 -9.73
C VAL A 100 -10.65 13.67 -10.89
N PHE A 101 -11.95 13.56 -11.14
CA PHE A 101 -12.66 14.25 -12.21
C PHE A 101 -13.73 15.16 -11.61
N ASP A 102 -13.50 16.46 -11.76
CA ASP A 102 -14.53 17.48 -11.59
C ASP A 102 -15.25 17.65 -12.93
N VAL A 103 -16.45 17.11 -13.04
CA VAL A 103 -17.18 17.11 -14.33
C VAL A 103 -17.63 18.52 -14.70
N SER A 104 -17.97 19.34 -13.71
CA SER A 104 -18.38 20.73 -13.93
C SER A 104 -17.25 21.59 -14.49
N ALA A 105 -16.00 21.30 -14.13
CA ALA A 105 -14.85 22.02 -14.67
C ALA A 105 -14.72 21.83 -16.20
N TYR A 106 -15.02 20.62 -16.72
CA TYR A 106 -15.01 20.36 -18.17
C TYR A 106 -16.20 20.99 -18.90
N ALA A 107 -17.32 21.19 -18.21
CA ALA A 107 -18.46 21.91 -18.77
C ALA A 107 -18.16 23.39 -18.99
N ASN A 108 -17.39 23.99 -18.08
CA ASN A 108 -17.14 25.44 -18.02
C ASN A 108 -15.80 25.86 -18.66
N SER A 109 -14.96 24.92 -19.11
CA SER A 109 -13.63 25.23 -19.66
C SER A 109 -13.63 25.81 -21.07
N GLY A 110 -14.80 25.92 -21.72
CA GLY A 110 -14.94 26.48 -23.06
C GLY A 110 -15.19 27.98 -23.05
N THR A 111 -14.39 28.73 -23.81
CA THR A 111 -14.52 30.17 -24.10
C THR A 111 -15.81 30.57 -24.84
N MET A 112 -16.80 29.69 -24.94
CA MET A 112 -18.10 29.93 -25.58
C MET A 112 -19.15 30.24 -24.51
N ALA A 113 -18.89 31.22 -23.65
CA ALA A 113 -19.83 31.69 -22.62
C ALA A 113 -21.06 32.44 -23.19
N GLY A 114 -21.34 32.31 -24.49
CA GLY A 114 -22.34 33.11 -25.19
C GLY A 114 -23.04 32.44 -26.38
N GLU A 115 -22.58 31.27 -26.83
CA GLU A 115 -23.37 30.47 -27.78
C GLU A 115 -24.23 29.50 -26.98
N ALA A 116 -25.55 29.61 -27.14
CA ALA A 116 -26.48 28.59 -26.67
C ALA A 116 -26.09 27.28 -27.34
N LEU A 117 -25.29 26.47 -26.65
CA LEU A 117 -24.93 25.15 -27.11
C LEU A 117 -26.22 24.33 -27.11
N ASP A 118 -26.74 24.07 -28.32
CA ASP A 118 -27.94 23.25 -28.56
C ASP A 118 -27.89 21.91 -27.83
N ASN A 119 -26.68 21.42 -27.49
CA ASN A 119 -26.51 20.24 -26.66
C ASN A 119 -25.30 20.34 -25.69
N PRO A 120 -25.52 20.73 -24.41
CA PRO A 120 -24.44 20.85 -23.42
C PRO A 120 -23.80 19.49 -23.05
N TYR A 121 -24.52 18.39 -23.24
CA TYR A 121 -24.00 17.05 -22.97
C TYR A 121 -22.95 16.64 -24.00
N HIS A 122 -23.21 16.82 -25.30
CA HIS A 122 -22.21 16.53 -26.34
C HIS A 122 -20.95 17.37 -26.21
N PHE A 123 -21.09 18.63 -25.80
CA PHE A 123 -19.94 19.49 -25.52
C PHE A 123 -19.11 19.00 -24.34
N LEU A 124 -19.74 18.60 -23.24
CA LEU A 124 -19.03 18.00 -22.12
C LEU A 124 -18.24 16.76 -22.55
N LEU A 125 -18.86 15.87 -23.34
CA LEU A 125 -18.19 14.67 -23.83
C LEU A 125 -16.99 15.01 -24.73
N SER A 126 -17.10 16.03 -25.58
CA SER A 126 -16.00 16.45 -26.45
C SER A 126 -14.84 17.05 -25.65
N GLN A 127 -15.13 17.84 -24.61
CA GLN A 127 -14.11 18.40 -23.70
C GLN A 127 -13.40 17.31 -22.88
N MET A 128 -14.12 16.29 -22.43
CA MET A 128 -13.52 15.15 -21.72
C MET A 128 -12.70 14.24 -22.64
N GLY A 129 -13.01 14.22 -23.94
CA GLY A 129 -12.29 13.47 -24.96
C GLY A 129 -12.17 11.99 -24.61
N ARG A 130 -10.94 11.50 -24.40
CA ARG A 130 -10.68 10.11 -24.02
C ARG A 130 -11.36 9.71 -22.70
N TYR A 131 -11.60 10.65 -21.80
CA TYR A 131 -12.15 10.39 -20.47
C TYR A 131 -13.67 10.34 -20.42
N GLN A 132 -14.35 10.54 -21.56
CA GLN A 132 -15.81 10.55 -21.63
C GLN A 132 -16.48 9.26 -21.10
N THR A 133 -15.78 8.12 -21.14
CA THR A 133 -16.35 6.84 -20.68
C THR A 133 -16.64 6.81 -19.20
N VAL A 134 -15.99 7.69 -18.43
CA VAL A 134 -16.35 7.92 -17.02
C VAL A 134 -17.83 8.24 -16.89
N ILE A 135 -18.41 9.02 -17.81
CA ILE A 135 -19.81 9.43 -17.77
C ILE A 135 -20.71 8.50 -18.60
N THR A 136 -20.25 8.08 -19.79
CA THR A 136 -21.12 7.33 -20.70
C THR A 136 -21.31 5.87 -20.28
N HIS A 137 -20.29 5.25 -19.69
CA HIS A 137 -20.30 3.84 -19.27
C HIS A 137 -19.61 3.67 -17.91
N PRO A 138 -20.17 4.23 -16.81
CA PRO A 138 -19.57 4.12 -15.50
C PRO A 138 -19.70 2.71 -14.91
N ASP A 139 -18.55 2.08 -14.62
CA ASP A 139 -18.47 0.87 -13.81
C ASP A 139 -18.40 1.22 -12.32
N PHE A 140 -19.56 1.34 -11.68
CA PHE A 140 -19.64 1.80 -10.28
C PHE A 140 -19.07 0.80 -9.28
N ILE A 141 -18.21 1.30 -8.39
CA ILE A 141 -17.76 0.57 -7.19
C ILE A 141 -18.43 1.15 -5.94
N TRP A 142 -18.57 2.48 -5.93
CA TRP A 142 -19.17 3.22 -4.83
C TRP A 142 -19.87 4.45 -5.37
N VAL A 143 -21.01 4.79 -4.78
CA VAL A 143 -21.87 5.88 -5.22
C VAL A 143 -22.32 6.67 -3.99
N LYS A 144 -22.27 7.99 -4.08
CA LYS A 144 -22.89 8.91 -3.15
C LYS A 144 -24.10 9.53 -3.82
N TYR A 145 -25.28 9.30 -3.27
CA TYR A 145 -26.51 9.90 -3.75
C TYR A 145 -26.65 11.35 -3.29
N ILE A 146 -27.45 12.13 -4.02
CA ILE A 146 -27.89 13.46 -3.59
C ILE A 146 -28.94 13.22 -2.49
N ASP A 147 -28.67 13.70 -1.28
CA ASP A 147 -29.65 13.67 -0.19
C ASP A 147 -30.81 14.59 -0.59
N SER A 148 -32.00 14.02 -0.79
CA SER A 148 -33.25 14.72 -1.13
C SER A 148 -33.80 15.48 0.06
#